data_AF-J9DY44-F1
#
_entry.id   AF-J9DY44-F1
#
_cell.length_a   1.000
_cell.length_b   1.000
_cell.length_c   1.000
_cell.angle_alpha   90.00
_cell.angle_beta   90.00
_cell.angle_gamma   90.00
#
_symmetry.space_group_name_H-M   'P 1'
#
loop_
_entity.id
_entity.type
_entity.pdbx_description
1 polymer ?
#
loop_
_entity_poly.entity_id
_entity_poly.type
_entity_poly.pdbx_seq_one_letter_code
_entity_poly.pdbx_strand_id
1 'polypeptide(L)'
;MYNDESVLEQHHLAVAFKLLQDSNCNFIVSLNKKQRQLFRKLTIEMVLATDMSKHMSILADLKTMVEAKKVAGSSVLTLDKTDRIQVMQTMIHLADLSNPTKPIDLYSIWVKNIMEEYWRQGDRERDLGIDISPMCDRNNITIAKSQVVTKNYYKAKYINQ
;
A
#
# COMPACT_ATOMS: atom_id res chain seq x y z
N MET A 1 13.91 -17.44 -0.56
CA MET A 1 14.45 -16.15 -0.06
C MET A 1 13.51 -15.49 0.93
N TYR A 2 12.20 -15.41 0.66
CA TYR A 2 11.22 -14.71 1.52
C TYR A 2 10.08 -15.59 2.07
N ASN A 3 10.14 -16.92 1.86
CA ASN A 3 9.20 -17.90 2.42
C ASN A 3 7.71 -17.56 2.20
N ASP A 4 7.39 -17.07 1.00
CA ASP A 4 6.04 -16.75 0.52
C ASP A 4 5.27 -15.67 1.31
N GLU A 5 5.95 -14.97 2.24
CA GLU A 5 5.38 -13.86 3.00
C GLU A 5 5.83 -12.52 2.41
N SER A 6 4.89 -11.64 2.05
CA SER A 6 5.13 -10.25 1.58
C SER A 6 6.36 -10.13 0.66
N VAL A 7 6.41 -10.97 -0.38
CA VAL A 7 7.62 -11.24 -1.18
C VAL A 7 8.16 -9.97 -1.83
N LEU A 8 7.28 -9.16 -2.42
CA LEU A 8 7.68 -7.93 -3.10
C LEU A 8 8.06 -6.83 -2.09
N GLU A 9 7.31 -6.69 -1.00
CA GLU A 9 7.56 -5.68 0.03
C GLU A 9 8.89 -5.93 0.74
N GLN A 10 9.20 -7.19 1.06
CA GLN A 10 10.51 -7.58 1.59
C GLN A 10 11.64 -7.30 0.59
N HIS A 11 11.40 -7.53 -0.71
CA HIS A 11 12.37 -7.21 -1.74
C HIS A 11 12.60 -5.69 -1.88
N HIS A 12 11.54 -4.89 -1.86
CA HIS A 12 11.62 -3.41 -1.89
C HIS A 12 12.48 -2.88 -0.74
N LEU A 13 12.27 -3.40 0.48
CA LEU A 13 13.08 -3.05 1.65
C LEU A 13 14.54 -3.46 1.48
N ALA A 14 14.79 -4.68 1.00
CA ALA A 14 16.15 -5.19 0.81
C ALA A 14 16.94 -4.33 -0.19
N VAL A 15 16.34 -3.98 -1.33
CA VAL A 15 16.95 -3.11 -2.34
C VAL A 15 17.18 -1.70 -1.80
N ALA A 16 16.18 -1.10 -1.16
CA ALA A 16 16.30 0.26 -0.62
C ALA A 16 17.41 0.37 0.43
N PHE A 17 17.49 -0.58 1.37
CA PHE A 17 18.56 -0.59 2.37
C PHE A 17 19.92 -0.97 1.80
N LYS A 18 19.97 -1.73 0.70
CA LYS A 18 21.22 -2.00 -0.01
C LYS A 18 21.75 -0.73 -0.67
N LEU A 19 20.90 0.04 -1.33
CA LEU A 19 21.26 1.33 -1.94
C LEU A 19 21.77 2.33 -0.90
N LEU A 20 21.18 2.38 0.29
CA LEU A 20 21.63 3.24 1.39
C LEU A 20 23.07 2.94 1.90
N GLN A 21 23.67 1.82 1.49
CA GLN A 21 25.08 1.52 1.81
C GLN A 21 26.05 2.30 0.92
N ASP A 22 25.60 2.78 -0.25
CA ASP A 22 26.37 3.69 -1.09
C ASP A 22 26.42 5.07 -0.43
N SER A 23 27.63 5.61 -0.26
CA SER A 23 27.84 6.94 0.32
C SER A 23 27.12 8.06 -0.45
N ASN A 24 26.95 7.91 -1.76
CA ASN A 24 26.24 8.87 -2.61
C ASN A 24 24.71 8.81 -2.43
N CYS A 25 24.19 7.71 -1.88
CA CYS A 25 22.75 7.52 -1.66
C CYS A 25 22.35 7.63 -0.18
N ASN A 26 23.31 7.67 0.75
CA ASN A 26 23.07 7.63 2.19
C ASN A 26 22.60 8.98 2.76
N PHE A 27 21.34 9.35 2.50
CA PHE A 27 20.75 10.59 3.01
C PHE A 27 20.54 10.61 4.53
N ILE A 28 20.64 9.44 5.20
CA ILE A 28 20.53 9.32 6.66
C ILE A 28 21.88 9.40 7.37
N VAL A 29 22.94 9.89 6.70
CA VAL A 29 24.32 9.90 7.23
C VAL A 29 24.46 10.61 8.58
N SER A 30 23.69 11.68 8.80
CA SER A 30 23.71 12.50 10.01
C SER A 30 22.98 11.89 11.21
N LEU A 31 22.20 10.80 11.00
CA LEU A 31 21.46 10.17 12.09
C LEU A 31 22.39 9.38 13.01
N ASN A 32 22.19 9.54 14.32
CA ASN A 32 22.86 8.72 15.32
C ASN A 32 22.33 7.28 15.31
N LYS A 33 23.02 6.37 16.02
CA LYS A 33 22.68 4.93 16.06
C LYS A 33 21.22 4.66 16.45
N LYS A 34 20.70 5.35 17.48
CA LYS A 34 19.31 5.17 17.94
C LYS A 34 18.30 5.65 16.90
N GLN A 35 18.56 6.78 16.25
CA GLN A 35 17.71 7.31 15.18
C GLN A 35 17.69 6.39 13.96
N ARG A 36 18.84 5.82 13.56
CA ARG A 36 18.90 4.86 12.45
C ARG A 36 18.14 3.57 12.74
N GLN A 37 18.22 3.06 13.97
CA GLN A 37 17.46 1.90 14.39
C GLN A 37 15.94 2.18 14.34
N LEU A 38 15.52 3.34 14.83
CA LEU A 38 14.12 3.76 14.76
C LEU A 38 13.65 3.94 13.32
N PHE A 39 14.43 4.65 12.48
CA PHE A 39 14.14 4.82 11.06
C PHE A 39 13.95 3.47 10.37
N ARG A 40 14.92 2.56 10.53
CA ARG A 40 14.84 1.22 9.94
C ARG A 40 13.59 0.48 10.39
N LYS A 41 13.27 0.51 11.69
CA LYS A 41 12.07 -0.15 12.22
C LYS A 41 10.80 0.40 11.58
N LEU A 42 10.64 1.73 11.58
CA LEU A 42 9.46 2.39 11.04
C LEU A 42 9.32 2.15 9.53
N THR A 43 10.40 2.25 8.76
CA THR A 43 10.38 1.98 7.31
C THR A 43 9.94 0.55 7.02
N ILE A 44 10.44 -0.45 7.77
CA ILE A 44 10.03 -1.84 7.61
C ILE A 44 8.53 -2.00 7.91
N GLU A 45 8.07 -1.49 9.05
CA GLU A 45 6.66 -1.59 9.45
C GLU A 45 5.72 -0.93 8.45
N MET A 46 6.11 0.21 7.87
CA MET A 46 5.31 0.95 6.89
C MET A 46 5.30 0.29 5.50
N VAL A 47 6.43 -0.20 5.00
CA VAL A 47 6.47 -0.85 3.67
C VAL A 47 5.81 -2.22 3.70
N LEU A 48 5.96 -3.00 4.78
CA LEU A 48 5.22 -4.28 4.89
C LEU A 48 3.71 -4.07 4.98
N ALA A 49 3.25 -2.90 5.44
CA ALA A 49 1.83 -2.58 5.49
C ALA A 49 1.21 -2.29 4.12
N THR A 50 2.00 -2.10 3.06
CA THR A 50 1.47 -1.92 1.69
C THR A 50 1.08 -3.24 1.03
N ASP A 51 1.43 -4.38 1.63
CA ASP A 51 0.97 -5.70 1.18
C ASP A 51 -0.56 -5.76 1.26
N MET A 52 -1.20 -5.91 0.10
CA MET A 52 -2.66 -5.93 -0.02
C MET A 52 -3.33 -7.10 0.70
N SER A 53 -2.60 -8.17 1.05
CA SER A 53 -3.11 -9.23 1.92
C SER A 53 -3.42 -8.74 3.33
N LYS A 54 -2.75 -7.66 3.79
CA LYS A 54 -2.93 -7.06 5.12
C LYS A 54 -4.06 -6.03 5.16
N HIS A 55 -4.61 -5.62 4.01
CA HIS A 55 -5.60 -4.55 3.89
C HIS A 55 -6.77 -4.66 4.88
N MET A 56 -7.37 -5.85 5.00
CA MET A 56 -8.53 -6.04 5.87
C MET A 56 -8.19 -5.92 7.36
N SER A 57 -6.98 -6.36 7.76
CA SER A 57 -6.49 -6.20 9.14
C SER A 57 -6.30 -4.72 9.45
N ILE A 58 -5.55 -4.00 8.61
CA ILE A 58 -5.27 -2.57 8.77
C ILE A 58 -6.58 -1.78 8.90
N LEU A 59 -7.57 -2.10 8.08
CA LEU A 59 -8.87 -1.46 8.14
C LEU A 59 -9.65 -1.79 9.43
N ALA A 60 -9.63 -3.05 9.88
CA ALA A 60 -10.27 -3.44 11.12
C ALA A 60 -9.65 -2.70 12.31
N ASP A 61 -8.31 -2.68 12.38
CA ASP A 61 -7.58 -2.00 13.44
C ASP A 61 -7.88 -0.49 13.43
N LEU A 62 -7.91 0.15 12.25
CA LEU A 62 -8.27 1.56 12.12
C LEU A 62 -9.67 1.85 12.67
N LYS A 63 -10.66 1.00 12.35
CA LYS A 63 -12.03 1.17 12.84
C LYS A 63 -12.08 1.08 14.37
N THR A 64 -11.44 0.07 14.95
CA THR A 64 -11.35 -0.11 16.40
C THR A 64 -10.70 1.10 17.06
N MET A 65 -9.61 1.63 16.49
CA MET A 65 -8.97 2.86 17.00
C MET A 65 -9.93 4.05 16.95
N VAL A 66 -10.62 4.27 15.83
CA VAL A 66 -11.55 5.39 15.67
C VAL A 66 -12.70 5.30 16.67
N GLU A 67 -13.27 4.11 16.88
CA GLU A 67 -14.34 3.89 17.87
C GLU A 67 -13.87 4.18 19.29
N ALA A 68 -12.70 3.66 19.69
CA ALA A 68 -12.13 3.89 21.02
C ALA A 68 -11.84 5.39 21.29
N LYS A 69 -11.36 6.12 20.27
CA LYS A 69 -10.98 7.54 20.41
C LYS A 69 -12.18 8.49 20.27
N LYS A 70 -13.23 8.14 19.52
CA LYS A 70 -14.49 8.92 19.46
C LYS A 70 -15.16 9.04 20.83
N VAL A 71 -15.11 7.99 21.64
CA VAL A 71 -15.68 7.97 23.00
C VAL A 71 -14.97 8.94 23.96
N ALA A 72 -13.73 9.33 23.67
CA ALA A 72 -12.94 10.21 24.52
C ALA A 72 -13.27 11.71 24.38
N GLY A 73 -14.17 12.11 23.46
CA GLY A 73 -14.74 13.47 23.40
C GLY A 73 -13.78 14.62 23.06
N SER A 74 -12.51 14.34 22.74
CA SER A 74 -11.49 15.34 22.38
C SER A 74 -11.38 15.51 20.87
N SER A 75 -11.32 16.76 20.39
CA SER A 75 -11.04 17.11 18.98
C SER A 75 -9.59 16.81 18.56
N VAL A 76 -8.72 16.51 19.53
CA VAL A 76 -7.31 16.17 19.30
C VAL A 76 -7.09 14.69 19.60
N LEU A 77 -6.64 13.94 18.59
CA LEU A 77 -6.21 12.55 18.70
C LEU A 77 -4.92 12.44 19.51
N THR A 78 -5.03 11.97 20.75
CA THR A 78 -3.87 11.56 21.56
C THR A 78 -3.46 10.15 21.18
N LEU A 79 -2.32 10.05 20.49
CA LEU A 79 -1.76 8.79 19.99
C LEU A 79 -0.55 8.37 20.84
N ASP A 80 -0.62 7.17 21.40
CA ASP A 80 0.54 6.51 22.00
C ASP A 80 1.51 6.00 20.91
N LYS A 81 2.57 5.28 21.30
CA LYS A 81 3.56 4.78 20.34
C LYS A 81 2.98 3.76 19.35
N THR A 82 2.07 2.90 19.81
CA THR A 82 1.44 1.86 19.00
C THR A 82 0.44 2.49 18.04
N ASP A 83 -0.38 3.40 18.57
CA ASP A 83 -1.34 4.20 17.80
C ASP A 83 -0.64 4.94 16.64
N ARG A 84 0.52 5.56 16.91
CA ARG A 84 1.29 6.28 15.89
C ARG A 84 1.75 5.38 14.75
N ILE A 85 2.26 4.18 15.05
CA ILE A 85 2.72 3.24 14.03
C ILE A 85 1.54 2.80 13.16
N GLN A 86 0.43 2.42 13.79
CA GLN A 86 -0.78 2.00 13.08
C GLN A 86 -1.35 3.12 12.19
N VAL A 87 -1.35 4.37 12.66
CA VAL A 87 -1.74 5.53 11.86
C VAL A 87 -0.77 5.72 10.69
N MET A 88 0.54 5.63 10.88
CA MET A 88 1.52 5.76 9.80
C MET A 88 1.37 4.67 8.74
N GLN A 89 1.17 3.41 9.15
CA GLN A 89 0.90 2.28 8.26
C GLN A 89 -0.37 2.53 7.44
N THR A 90 -1.44 2.93 8.10
CA THR A 90 -2.72 3.26 7.46
C THR A 90 -2.54 4.41 6.45
N MET A 91 -1.83 5.47 6.83
CA MET A 91 -1.60 6.64 5.97
C MET A 91 -0.88 6.26 4.67
N ILE A 92 0.18 5.46 4.76
CA ILE A 92 0.92 5.00 3.56
C ILE A 92 0.06 4.05 2.72
N HIS A 93 -0.69 3.15 3.36
CA HIS A 93 -1.61 2.24 2.64
C HIS A 93 -2.70 3.00 1.87
N LEU A 94 -3.28 4.03 2.49
CA LEU A 94 -4.28 4.88 1.81
C LEU A 94 -3.66 5.76 0.74
N ALA A 95 -2.41 6.19 0.90
CA ALA A 95 -1.69 6.93 -0.13
C ALA A 95 -1.49 6.07 -1.38
N ASP A 96 -1.11 4.79 -1.20
CA ASP A 96 -0.94 3.82 -2.28
C ASP A 96 -2.27 3.54 -3.02
N LEU A 97 -3.37 3.51 -2.28
CA LEU A 97 -4.72 3.31 -2.82
C LEU A 97 -5.44 4.62 -3.23
N SER A 98 -4.73 5.74 -3.28
CA SER A 98 -5.35 7.07 -3.46
C SER A 98 -5.79 7.38 -4.89
N ASN A 99 -5.43 6.56 -5.89
CA ASN A 99 -5.72 6.85 -7.30
C ASN A 99 -7.19 7.19 -7.59
N PRO A 100 -8.20 6.43 -7.08
CA PRO A 100 -9.61 6.72 -7.31
C PRO A 100 -10.13 7.99 -6.63
N THR A 101 -9.35 8.60 -5.74
CA THR A 101 -9.72 9.82 -5.01
C THR A 101 -9.25 11.10 -5.72
N LYS A 102 -8.39 10.96 -6.74
CA LYS A 102 -7.88 12.07 -7.56
C LYS A 102 -8.91 12.53 -8.60
N PRO A 103 -8.76 13.76 -9.15
CA PRO A 103 -9.55 14.21 -10.30
C PRO A 103 -9.58 13.18 -11.43
N ILE A 104 -10.70 13.12 -12.15
CA ILE A 104 -10.98 12.04 -13.11
C ILE A 104 -9.91 11.91 -14.21
N ASP A 105 -9.33 13.02 -14.64
CA ASP A 105 -8.29 13.02 -15.67
C ASP A 105 -7.02 12.33 -15.18
N LEU A 106 -6.62 12.58 -13.92
CA LEU A 106 -5.48 11.90 -13.29
C LEU A 106 -5.80 10.43 -13.00
N TYR A 107 -6.97 10.14 -12.45
CA TYR A 107 -7.38 8.76 -12.16
C TYR A 107 -7.36 7.90 -13.43
N SER A 108 -7.82 8.46 -14.56
CA SER A 108 -7.86 7.77 -15.85
C SER A 108 -6.47 7.38 -16.37
N ILE A 109 -5.43 8.18 -16.09
CA ILE A 109 -4.03 7.83 -16.41
C ILE A 109 -3.59 6.62 -15.58
N TRP A 110 -3.84 6.65 -14.27
CA TRP A 110 -3.48 5.55 -13.37
C TRP A 110 -4.19 4.25 -13.73
N VAL A 111 -5.47 4.30 -14.09
CA VAL A 111 -6.22 3.12 -14.57
C VAL A 111 -5.59 2.54 -15.83
N LYS A 112 -5.20 3.37 -16.80
CA LYS A 112 -4.54 2.87 -18.01
C LYS A 112 -3.22 2.18 -17.68
N ASN A 113 -2.41 2.78 -16.81
CA ASN A 113 -1.11 2.23 -16.43
C ASN A 113 -1.24 0.89 -15.70
N ILE A 114 -2.16 0.77 -14.73
CA ILE A 114 -2.33 -0.48 -13.97
C ILE A 114 -2.91 -1.60 -14.86
N MET A 115 -3.82 -1.27 -15.78
CA MET A 115 -4.37 -2.26 -16.70
C MET A 115 -3.31 -2.78 -17.67
N GLU A 116 -2.46 -1.89 -18.20
CA GLU A 116 -1.34 -2.30 -19.06
C GLU A 116 -0.36 -3.21 -18.32
N GLU A 117 -0.07 -2.94 -17.04
CA GLU A 117 0.77 -3.81 -16.21
C GLU A 117 0.14 -5.20 -16.01
N TYR A 118 -1.15 -5.26 -15.67
CA TYR A 118 -1.89 -6.52 -15.55
C TYR A 118 -1.89 -7.31 -16.86
N TRP A 119 -2.08 -6.64 -17.99
CA TRP A 119 -2.04 -7.33 -19.28
C TRP A 119 -0.67 -7.90 -19.62
N ARG A 120 0.41 -7.20 -19.28
CA ARG A 120 1.77 -7.74 -19.43
C ARG A 120 2.05 -8.91 -18.50
N GLN A 121 1.38 -8.97 -17.34
CA GLN A 121 1.42 -10.17 -16.51
C GLN A 121 0.66 -11.31 -17.18
N GLY A 122 -0.55 -11.08 -17.66
CA GLY A 122 -1.36 -12.10 -18.33
C GLY A 122 -0.74 -12.67 -19.60
N ASP A 123 -0.02 -11.84 -20.37
CA ASP A 123 0.73 -12.32 -21.53
C ASP A 123 1.89 -13.24 -21.10
N ARG A 124 2.61 -12.90 -20.02
CA ARG A 124 3.67 -13.76 -19.48
C ARG A 124 3.13 -15.06 -18.91
N GLU A 125 1.99 -15.02 -18.24
CA GLU A 125 1.29 -16.22 -17.73
C GLU A 125 0.92 -17.16 -18.89
N ARG A 126 0.39 -16.58 -19.98
CA ARG A 126 0.07 -17.32 -21.22
C ARG A 126 1.31 -17.95 -21.86
N ASP A 127 2.39 -17.20 -21.98
CA ASP A 127 3.65 -17.68 -22.57
C ASP A 127 4.29 -18.80 -21.74
N LEU A 128 4.11 -18.76 -20.41
CA LEU A 128 4.53 -19.82 -19.49
C LEU A 128 3.56 -21.02 -19.45
N GLY A 129 2.41 -20.93 -20.12
CA GLY A 129 1.40 -21.99 -20.14
C GLY A 129 0.70 -22.20 -18.79
N ILE A 130 0.63 -21.16 -17.94
CA ILE A 130 -0.09 -21.19 -16.66
C ILE A 130 -1.42 -20.44 -16.76
N ASP A 131 -2.31 -20.67 -15.80
CA ASP A 131 -3.60 -20.00 -15.73
C ASP A 131 -3.42 -18.49 -15.62
N ILE A 132 -4.12 -17.74 -16.46
CA ILE A 132 -4.08 -16.27 -16.46
C ILE A 132 -4.83 -15.76 -15.24
N SER A 133 -4.16 -14.90 -14.46
CA SER A 133 -4.70 -14.31 -13.25
C SER A 133 -5.95 -13.48 -13.53
N PRO A 134 -6.88 -13.36 -12.55
CA PRO A 134 -8.01 -12.45 -12.66
C PRO A 134 -7.54 -11.04 -13.06
N MET A 135 -8.32 -10.35 -13.90
CA MET A 135 -8.03 -9.00 -14.43
C MET A 135 -6.86 -8.90 -15.44
N CYS A 136 -6.09 -9.96 -15.66
CA CYS A 136 -4.87 -9.92 -16.48
C CYS A 136 -5.09 -10.31 -17.95
N ASP A 137 -6.22 -10.89 -18.34
CA ASP A 137 -6.49 -11.26 -19.74
C ASP A 137 -7.05 -10.10 -20.57
N ARG A 138 -6.21 -9.43 -21.36
CA ARG A 138 -6.63 -8.32 -22.25
C ARG A 138 -7.75 -8.68 -23.25
N ASN A 139 -7.96 -9.96 -23.53
CA ASN A 139 -8.98 -10.43 -24.48
C ASN A 139 -10.35 -10.70 -23.85
N ASN A 140 -10.46 -10.65 -22.51
CA ASN A 140 -11.67 -11.03 -21.77
C ASN A 140 -12.01 -10.04 -20.64
N ILE A 141 -12.08 -8.74 -20.94
CA ILE A 141 -12.33 -7.73 -19.89
C ILE A 141 -13.54 -6.83 -20.16
N THR A 142 -14.38 -6.71 -19.14
CA THR A 142 -15.33 -5.59 -18.99
C THR A 142 -14.70 -4.51 -18.11
N ILE A 143 -13.85 -3.64 -18.68
CA ILE A 143 -13.00 -2.68 -17.93
C ILE A 143 -13.87 -1.79 -17.02
N ALA A 144 -15.02 -1.38 -17.53
CA ALA A 144 -15.97 -0.54 -16.81
C ALA A 144 -16.52 -1.19 -15.52
N LYS A 145 -16.76 -2.51 -15.48
CA LYS A 145 -17.36 -3.16 -14.30
C LYS A 145 -16.36 -3.26 -13.14
N SER A 146 -15.12 -3.64 -13.42
CA SER A 146 -14.08 -3.78 -12.41
C SER A 146 -13.73 -2.45 -11.73
N GLN A 147 -13.57 -1.37 -12.52
CA GLN A 147 -13.17 -0.06 -12.00
C GLN A 147 -14.32 0.66 -11.28
N VAL A 148 -15.57 0.41 -11.66
CA VAL A 148 -16.75 0.90 -10.93
C VAL A 148 -16.86 0.22 -9.56
N VAL A 149 -16.61 -1.08 -9.47
CA VAL A 149 -16.58 -1.80 -8.18
C VAL A 149 -15.47 -1.26 -7.28
N THR A 150 -14.26 -1.09 -7.81
CA THR A 150 -13.12 -0.54 -7.05
C THR A 150 -13.38 0.89 -6.58
N LYS A 151 -13.84 1.77 -7.47
CA LYS A 151 -14.17 3.16 -7.14
C LYS A 151 -15.31 3.24 -6.10
N ASN A 152 -16.36 2.44 -6.24
CA ASN A 152 -17.47 2.43 -5.30
C ASN A 152 -17.06 1.86 -3.94
N TYR A 153 -16.21 0.82 -3.92
CA TYR A 153 -15.65 0.26 -2.69
C TYR A 153 -14.83 1.31 -1.91
N TYR A 154 -13.91 2.02 -2.59
CA TYR A 154 -13.08 3.02 -1.92
C TYR A 154 -13.86 4.27 -1.51
N LYS A 155 -14.77 4.77 -2.36
CA LYS A 155 -15.59 5.94 -2.06
C LYS A 155 -16.55 5.69 -0.89
N ALA A 156 -17.20 4.51 -0.85
CA ALA A 156 -18.13 4.17 0.22
C ALA A 156 -17.44 3.95 1.57
N LYS A 157 -16.19 3.44 1.58
CA LYS A 157 -15.53 2.99 2.81
C LYS A 157 -14.59 4.02 3.43
N TYR A 158 -14.04 4.95 2.63
CA TYR A 158 -12.99 5.88 3.08
C TYR A 158 -13.31 7.37 2.87
N ILE A 159 -14.29 7.72 2.03
CA ILE A 159 -14.59 9.14 1.70
C ILE A 159 -15.92 9.62 2.30
N ASN A 160 -16.87 8.71 2.58
CA ASN A 160 -18.20 9.06 3.09
C ASN A 160 -18.43 8.72 4.58
N GLN A 161 -17.40 8.81 5.42
CA GLN A 161 -17.56 8.81 6.89
C GLN A 161 -17.10 10.12 7.49
#